data_AF-A0A7K2J9Q9-F1
#
_entry.id   AF-A0A7K2J9Q9-F1
#
_cell.length_a   1.000
_cell.length_b   1.000
_cell.length_c   1.000
_cell.angle_alpha   90.00
_cell.angle_beta   90.00
_cell.angle_gamma   90.00
#
_symmetry.space_group_name_H-M   'P 1'
#
loop_
_entity.id
_entity.type
_entity.pdbx_description
1 polymer ?
#
loop_
_entity_poly.entity_id
_entity_poly.type
_entity_poly.pdbx_seq_one_letter_code
_entity_poly.pdbx_strand_id
1 'polypeptide(L)'
;MADGRVRPCPARDLPGLLEWTLRAPLGAAPIRAEGLPSGPLLVLTSTALDRLGLPAEAPDQAHRHPHSDHILLRQLRSIGWQSDDHGMGPWMRLHPTTGDPACESIHLAITTWGALHQDAWQLPDDLSPTQLAAAIGQYANLVRTPTGTPGTCGHRLMSDLRPPEHRHTVTRALVARGVPSALTTRADPAPCEAPPGHQLAGEDTLADSDIDWWRPPTPEEASRPHVVCLAVNLHHFADSNNIRVSDAPAQHVFHPAFDPKTPGSWLVDLSENHPHPLLPPAFASNGLAWHTTPRSPTPPCAASGPSPSGRGYAARNQIPTSIPGTNVCAWPGSLSFKAWA
;
A
#
# COMPACT_ATOMS: atom_id res chain seq x y z
N MET A 1 -11.68 22.27 -2.67
CA MET A 1 -11.84 20.93 -3.31
C MET A 1 -10.63 20.68 -4.20
N ALA A 2 -10.36 19.42 -4.56
CA ALA A 2 -9.21 19.04 -5.39
C ALA A 2 -9.23 19.68 -6.80
N ASP A 3 -10.41 20.02 -7.32
CA ASP A 3 -10.63 20.73 -8.58
C ASP A 3 -10.49 22.26 -8.45
N GLY A 4 -9.98 22.76 -7.32
CA GLY A 4 -9.82 24.18 -7.03
C GLY A 4 -11.12 24.89 -6.64
N ARG A 5 -12.27 24.21 -6.64
CA ARG A 5 -13.55 24.82 -6.28
C ARG A 5 -13.71 24.95 -4.77
N VAL A 6 -14.41 26.00 -4.34
CA VAL A 6 -14.86 26.19 -2.97
C VAL A 6 -16.34 25.89 -2.91
N ARG A 7 -16.75 25.01 -1.99
CA ARG A 7 -18.15 24.67 -1.77
C ARG A 7 -18.51 24.94 -0.31
N PRO A 8 -19.61 25.66 -0.02
CA PRO A 8 -20.03 25.89 1.35
C PRO A 8 -20.46 24.55 2.00
N CYS A 9 -19.91 24.26 3.17
CA CYS A 9 -20.31 23.15 4.01
C CYS A 9 -21.05 23.71 5.24
N PRO A 10 -22.37 23.50 5.38
CA PRO A 10 -23.15 24.00 6.52
C PRO A 10 -22.95 23.17 7.79
N ALA A 11 -22.28 22.01 7.70
CA ALA A 11 -22.08 21.10 8.82
C ALA A 11 -21.39 21.79 10.01
N ARG A 12 -21.85 21.40 11.21
CA ARG A 12 -21.33 21.87 12.51
C ARG A 12 -20.91 20.71 13.42
N ASP A 13 -21.11 19.49 12.97
CA ASP A 13 -20.82 18.26 13.69
C ASP A 13 -20.46 17.15 12.68
N LEU A 14 -19.88 16.07 13.18
CA LEU A 14 -19.51 14.93 12.35
C LEU A 14 -20.71 14.29 11.61
N PRO A 15 -21.88 14.05 12.25
CA PRO A 15 -23.03 13.49 11.55
C PRO A 15 -23.49 14.35 10.37
N GLY A 16 -23.62 15.67 10.56
CA GLY A 16 -24.00 16.59 9.49
C GLY A 16 -22.97 16.67 8.38
N LEU A 17 -21.68 16.49 8.68
CA LEU A 17 -20.62 16.40 7.67
C LEU A 17 -20.76 15.14 6.82
N LEU A 18 -21.00 13.98 7.45
CA LEU A 18 -21.17 12.71 6.73
C LEU A 18 -22.41 12.74 5.83
N GLU A 19 -23.53 13.25 6.34
CA GLU A 19 -24.76 13.40 5.57
C GLU A 19 -24.59 14.38 4.39
N TRP A 20 -23.93 15.52 4.62
CA TRP A 20 -23.60 16.47 3.55
C TRP A 20 -22.72 15.83 2.48
N THR A 21 -21.74 15.02 2.91
CA THR A 21 -20.79 14.35 2.01
C THR A 21 -21.48 13.30 1.14
N LEU A 22 -22.41 12.52 1.69
CA LEU A 22 -23.20 11.56 0.92
C LEU A 22 -24.10 12.23 -0.13
N ARG A 23 -24.65 13.40 0.18
CA ARG A 23 -25.48 14.18 -0.77
C ARG A 23 -24.66 14.93 -1.80
N ALA A 24 -23.38 15.19 -1.49
CA ALA A 24 -22.49 15.83 -2.42
C ALA A 24 -21.98 14.78 -3.42
N PRO A 25 -22.00 15.04 -4.74
CA PRO A 25 -21.39 14.16 -5.74
C PRO A 25 -19.86 14.25 -5.64
N LEU A 26 -19.31 13.71 -4.57
CA LEU A 26 -17.89 13.64 -4.25
C LEU A 26 -17.43 12.19 -4.36
N GLY A 27 -16.26 11.97 -4.92
CA GLY A 27 -15.72 10.64 -5.18
C GLY A 27 -14.99 10.62 -6.52
N ALA A 28 -14.37 9.49 -6.82
CA ALA A 28 -13.70 9.28 -8.09
C ALA A 28 -14.35 8.11 -8.84
N ALA A 29 -14.42 8.24 -10.16
CA ALA A 29 -14.79 7.14 -11.04
C ALA A 29 -13.80 5.97 -10.82
N PRO A 30 -14.25 4.72 -11.03
CA PRO A 30 -13.35 3.59 -10.91
C PRO A 30 -12.26 3.67 -11.99
N ILE A 31 -11.06 3.18 -11.67
CA ILE A 31 -9.94 3.10 -12.62
C ILE A 31 -10.31 2.23 -13.82
N ARG A 32 -11.17 1.23 -13.59
CA ARG A 32 -11.72 0.33 -14.60
C ARG A 32 -13.23 0.27 -14.51
N ALA A 33 -13.90 0.10 -15.65
CA ALA A 33 -15.36 -0.05 -15.68
C ALA A 33 -15.85 -1.28 -14.88
N GLU A 34 -15.01 -2.31 -14.73
CA GLU A 34 -15.35 -3.53 -13.98
C GLU A 34 -15.10 -3.41 -12.46
N GLY A 35 -14.56 -2.29 -11.99
CA GLY A 35 -14.20 -2.05 -10.59
C GLY A 35 -15.23 -1.23 -9.82
N LEU A 36 -14.88 -0.92 -8.56
CA LEU A 36 -15.69 -0.09 -7.68
C LEU A 36 -15.23 1.37 -7.71
N PRO A 37 -16.14 2.35 -7.63
CA PRO A 37 -15.77 3.75 -7.48
C PRO A 37 -15.04 3.96 -6.16
N SER A 38 -14.13 4.94 -6.12
CA SER A 38 -13.55 5.34 -4.84
C SER A 38 -14.47 6.32 -4.15
N GLY A 39 -14.79 6.02 -2.89
CA GLY A 39 -15.49 6.95 -2.00
C GLY A 39 -14.74 8.28 -1.83
N PRO A 40 -15.44 9.33 -1.38
CA PRO A 40 -14.84 10.64 -1.16
C PRO A 40 -13.82 10.62 -0.01
N LEU A 41 -12.76 11.40 -0.16
CA LEU A 41 -11.80 11.71 0.90
C LEU A 41 -12.09 13.09 1.47
N LEU A 42 -12.26 13.17 2.79
CA LEU A 42 -12.31 14.41 3.55
C LEU A 42 -11.02 14.57 4.34
N VAL A 43 -10.30 15.66 4.08
CA VAL A 43 -9.10 16.02 4.85
C VAL A 43 -9.50 17.06 5.89
N LEU A 44 -9.38 16.71 7.18
CA LEU A 44 -9.78 17.54 8.31
C LEU A 44 -8.56 18.23 8.91
N THR A 45 -8.49 19.55 8.73
CA THR A 45 -7.49 20.42 9.36
C THR A 45 -7.84 20.72 10.81
N SER A 46 -6.91 21.29 11.58
CA SER A 46 -7.15 21.77 12.96
C SER A 46 -8.41 22.64 13.07
N THR A 47 -8.56 23.61 12.18
CA THR A 47 -9.74 24.49 12.11
C THR A 47 -11.05 23.76 11.81
N ALA A 48 -11.00 22.63 11.08
CA ALA A 48 -12.17 21.80 10.82
C ALA A 48 -12.55 20.97 12.05
N LEU A 49 -11.56 20.43 12.77
CA LEU A 49 -11.77 19.69 14.01
C LEU A 49 -12.44 20.55 15.07
N ASP A 50 -11.93 21.78 15.28
CA ASP A 50 -12.50 22.75 16.22
C ASP A 50 -13.98 23.04 15.91
N ARG A 51 -14.29 23.23 14.62
CA ARG A 51 -15.65 23.51 14.16
C ARG A 51 -16.60 22.32 14.34
N LEU A 52 -16.08 21.09 14.22
CA LEU A 52 -16.85 19.85 14.32
C LEU A 52 -16.92 19.32 15.77
N GLY A 53 -16.21 19.94 16.72
CA GLY A 53 -16.11 19.48 18.10
C GLY A 53 -15.35 18.16 18.24
N LEU A 54 -14.40 17.89 17.34
CA LEU A 54 -13.56 16.69 17.37
C LEU A 54 -12.26 16.95 18.16
N PRO A 55 -11.69 15.92 18.82
CA PRO A 55 -10.49 16.09 19.63
C PRO A 55 -9.28 16.40 18.75
N ALA A 56 -8.46 17.35 19.19
CA ALA A 56 -7.25 17.77 18.47
C ALA A 56 -6.19 16.67 18.42
N GLU A 57 -6.10 15.84 19.46
CA GLU A 57 -5.15 14.73 19.56
C GLU A 57 -5.83 13.38 19.34
N ALA A 58 -5.08 12.45 18.77
CA ALA A 58 -5.56 11.09 18.55
C ALA A 58 -5.73 10.36 19.90
N PRO A 59 -6.85 9.65 20.12
CA PRO A 59 -7.03 8.89 21.35
C PRO A 59 -5.95 7.81 21.55
N ASP A 60 -5.76 7.36 22.79
CA ASP A 60 -4.80 6.30 23.11
C ASP A 60 -5.07 5.02 22.31
N GLN A 61 -4.03 4.25 22.03
CA GLN A 61 -4.09 3.06 21.17
C GLN A 61 -5.20 2.07 21.57
N ALA A 62 -5.41 1.85 22.88
CA ALA A 62 -6.48 0.99 23.39
C ALA A 62 -7.89 1.49 23.01
N HIS A 63 -8.08 2.81 22.91
CA HIS A 63 -9.34 3.44 22.53
C HIS A 63 -9.50 3.58 21.01
N ARG A 64 -8.46 3.33 20.21
CA ARG A 64 -8.54 3.36 18.74
C ARG A 64 -9.25 2.16 18.16
N HIS A 65 -9.33 1.04 18.88
CA HIS A 65 -9.94 -0.18 18.37
C HIS A 65 -11.40 0.06 17.89
N PRO A 66 -11.84 -0.49 16.74
CA PRO A 66 -13.17 -0.23 16.17
C PRO A 66 -14.34 -0.53 17.14
N HIS A 67 -14.17 -1.58 17.94
CA HIS A 67 -15.14 -2.01 18.94
C HIS A 67 -14.95 -1.36 20.31
N SER A 68 -14.07 -0.36 20.44
CA SER A 68 -13.90 0.34 21.70
C SER A 68 -15.15 1.14 22.08
N ASP A 69 -15.27 1.41 23.38
CA ASP A 69 -16.30 2.27 23.95
C ASP A 69 -15.95 3.76 23.89
N HIS A 70 -15.04 4.15 22.99
CA HIS A 70 -14.72 5.55 22.80
C HIS A 70 -15.97 6.33 22.38
N ILE A 71 -16.11 7.55 22.93
CA ILE A 71 -17.35 8.35 22.79
C ILE A 71 -17.72 8.61 21.33
N LEU A 72 -16.74 8.92 20.46
CA LEU A 72 -16.97 9.17 19.04
C LEU A 72 -17.45 7.91 18.29
N LEU A 73 -16.87 6.74 18.59
CA LEU A 73 -17.27 5.49 17.95
C LEU A 73 -18.68 5.06 18.43
N ARG A 74 -19.02 5.29 19.70
CA ARG A 74 -20.40 5.11 20.19
C ARG A 74 -21.39 6.05 19.50
N GLN A 75 -21.01 7.31 19.33
CA GLN A 75 -21.84 8.29 18.61
C GLN A 75 -22.05 7.85 17.15
N LEU A 76 -21.00 7.47 16.42
CA LEU A 76 -21.10 6.92 15.07
C LEU A 76 -22.03 5.71 15.00
N ARG A 77 -21.89 4.75 15.91
CA ARG A 77 -22.79 3.58 15.97
C ARG A 77 -24.24 3.98 16.23
N SER A 78 -24.48 4.96 17.10
CA SER A 78 -25.82 5.44 17.43
C SER A 78 -26.55 6.09 16.24
N ILE A 79 -25.79 6.69 15.31
CA ILE A 79 -26.33 7.28 14.06
C ILE A 79 -26.32 6.30 12.88
N GLY A 80 -26.02 5.02 13.12
CA GLY A 80 -26.02 3.99 12.08
C GLY A 80 -24.77 3.95 11.19
N TRP A 81 -23.64 4.46 11.68
CA TRP A 81 -22.34 4.42 11.00
C TRP A 81 -21.34 3.54 11.74
N GLN A 82 -20.41 2.96 10.98
CA GLN A 82 -19.34 2.10 11.49
C GLN A 82 -18.00 2.52 10.92
N SER A 83 -16.94 2.37 11.72
CA SER A 83 -15.56 2.41 11.23
C SER A 83 -15.14 1.02 10.77
N ASP A 84 -14.19 0.97 9.84
CA ASP A 84 -13.56 -0.30 9.48
C ASP A 84 -12.59 -0.82 10.57
N ASP A 85 -11.88 -1.91 10.25
CA ASP A 85 -10.99 -2.62 11.16
C ASP A 85 -9.82 -1.76 11.70
N HIS A 86 -9.49 -0.64 11.05
CA HIS A 86 -8.43 0.28 11.50
C HIS A 86 -8.90 1.21 12.63
N GLY A 87 -10.22 1.28 12.83
CA GLY A 87 -10.84 2.01 13.93
C GLY A 87 -10.62 3.51 13.84
N MET A 88 -10.18 4.12 14.93
CA MET A 88 -10.01 5.56 15.06
C MET A 88 -8.54 5.93 15.07
N GLY A 89 -8.01 6.23 13.89
CA GLY A 89 -6.63 6.66 13.70
C GLY A 89 -6.53 7.88 12.78
N PRO A 90 -5.30 8.27 12.40
CA PRO A 90 -5.05 9.39 11.50
C PRO A 90 -5.82 9.24 10.19
N TRP A 91 -5.93 8.00 9.71
CA TRP A 91 -6.80 7.59 8.63
C TRP A 91 -7.97 6.78 9.19
N MET A 92 -9.18 7.10 8.75
CA MET A 92 -10.39 6.38 9.14
C MET A 92 -11.30 6.20 7.93
N ARG A 93 -11.90 5.02 7.81
CA ARG A 93 -12.96 4.76 6.82
C ARG A 93 -14.27 4.55 7.56
N LEU A 94 -15.28 5.32 7.16
CA LEU A 94 -16.63 5.28 7.71
C LEU A 94 -17.61 4.80 6.66
N HIS A 95 -18.53 3.93 7.03
CA HIS A 95 -19.61 3.47 6.15
C HIS A 95 -20.92 3.31 6.93
N PRO A 96 -22.09 3.39 6.28
CA PRO A 96 -23.35 3.05 6.91
C PRO A 96 -23.35 1.58 7.37
N THR A 97 -23.98 1.29 8.51
CA THR A 97 -24.11 -0.07 9.06
C THR A 97 -24.80 -1.03 8.09
N THR A 98 -25.78 -0.53 7.35
CA THR A 98 -26.52 -1.31 6.34
C THR A 98 -25.88 -1.26 4.95
N GLY A 99 -24.83 -0.46 4.80
CA GLY A 99 -24.20 -0.20 3.52
C GLY A 99 -23.08 -1.16 3.19
N ASP A 100 -22.57 -1.04 1.96
CA ASP A 100 -21.37 -1.78 1.56
C ASP A 100 -20.10 -0.97 1.83
N PRO A 101 -19.18 -1.44 2.69
CA PRO A 101 -17.97 -0.69 3.06
C PRO A 101 -16.97 -0.49 1.90
N ALA A 102 -17.12 -1.20 0.78
CA ALA A 102 -16.29 -1.03 -0.40
C ALA A 102 -16.87 -0.01 -1.40
N CYS A 103 -18.18 0.27 -1.34
CA CYS A 103 -18.88 1.13 -2.31
C CYS A 103 -19.41 2.42 -1.67
N GLU A 104 -19.81 2.35 -0.41
CA GLU A 104 -20.56 3.38 0.31
C GLU A 104 -19.76 3.89 1.51
N SER A 105 -18.44 4.04 1.34
CA SER A 105 -17.56 4.52 2.38
C SER A 105 -17.07 5.96 2.15
N ILE A 106 -16.93 6.70 3.23
CA ILE A 106 -16.25 8.00 3.29
C ILE A 106 -14.90 7.79 3.97
N HIS A 107 -13.83 8.30 3.35
CA HIS A 107 -12.50 8.30 3.93
C HIS A 107 -12.24 9.63 4.63
N LEU A 108 -11.66 9.56 5.83
CA LEU A 108 -11.22 10.71 6.61
C LEU A 108 -9.69 10.64 6.77
N ALA A 109 -9.03 11.79 6.56
CA ALA A 109 -7.65 12.02 6.94
C ALA A 109 -7.61 13.18 7.93
N ILE A 110 -7.16 12.91 9.16
CA ILE A 110 -7.13 13.89 10.25
C ILE A 110 -5.69 14.37 10.44
N THR A 111 -5.42 15.62 10.05
CA THR A 111 -4.04 16.12 9.95
C THR A 111 -3.37 16.24 11.31
N THR A 112 -4.09 16.69 12.34
CA THR A 112 -3.55 16.84 13.70
C THR A 112 -3.26 15.50 14.39
N TRP A 113 -3.84 14.41 13.89
CA TRP A 113 -3.54 13.06 14.36
C TRP A 113 -2.35 12.44 13.62
N GLY A 114 -1.76 13.17 12.67
CA GLY A 114 -0.56 12.76 11.93
C GLY A 114 -0.79 12.36 10.48
N ALA A 115 -2.05 12.34 9.98
CA ALA A 115 -2.29 12.00 8.58
C ALA A 115 -1.69 13.06 7.66
N LEU A 116 -1.06 12.63 6.58
CA LEU A 116 -0.38 13.46 5.58
C LEU A 116 0.92 14.14 6.04
N HIS A 117 1.09 14.38 7.33
CA HIS A 117 2.23 15.10 7.89
C HIS A 117 3.28 14.20 8.53
N GLN A 118 2.85 13.25 9.35
CA GLN A 118 3.72 12.40 10.18
C GLN A 118 3.75 10.94 9.72
N ASP A 119 3.08 10.64 8.60
CA ASP A 119 3.14 9.37 7.92
C ASP A 119 4.06 9.47 6.69
N ALA A 120 4.10 8.42 5.86
CA ALA A 120 4.95 8.37 4.67
C ALA A 120 4.66 9.46 3.62
N TRP A 121 3.64 10.30 3.79
CA TRP A 121 3.39 11.46 2.93
C TRP A 121 4.33 12.64 3.22
N GLN A 122 4.69 12.87 4.49
CA GLN A 122 5.61 13.93 4.94
C GLN A 122 5.34 15.33 4.34
N LEU A 123 4.06 15.70 4.17
CA LEU A 123 3.69 17.02 3.67
C LEU A 123 3.98 18.10 4.74
N PRO A 124 4.43 19.30 4.34
CA PRO A 124 4.66 20.39 5.29
C PRO A 124 3.40 20.74 6.12
N ASP A 125 3.58 20.98 7.41
CA ASP A 125 2.51 21.30 8.37
C ASP A 125 1.86 22.68 8.12
N ASP A 126 2.54 23.56 7.40
CA ASP A 126 2.14 24.95 7.14
C ASP A 126 1.31 25.13 5.85
N LEU A 127 0.97 24.04 5.16
CA LEU A 127 0.15 24.10 3.95
C LEU A 127 -1.25 24.64 4.26
N SER A 128 -1.65 25.69 3.51
CA SER A 128 -3.03 26.14 3.54
C SER A 128 -3.98 25.05 3.03
N PRO A 129 -5.28 25.06 3.44
CA PRO A 129 -6.24 24.06 2.96
C PRO A 129 -6.34 23.97 1.44
N THR A 130 -6.14 25.08 0.73
CA THR A 130 -6.12 25.12 -0.74
C THR A 130 -4.89 24.42 -1.31
N GLN A 131 -3.70 24.66 -0.76
CA GLN A 131 -2.47 23.98 -1.18
C GLN A 131 -2.55 22.48 -0.89
N LEU A 132 -3.06 22.10 0.28
CA LEU A 132 -3.27 20.71 0.64
C LEU A 132 -4.25 20.01 -0.32
N ALA A 133 -5.37 20.65 -0.62
CA ALA A 133 -6.34 20.13 -1.59
C ALA A 133 -5.73 20.00 -3.01
N ALA A 134 -4.87 20.93 -3.42
CA ALA A 134 -4.18 20.86 -4.71
C ALA A 134 -3.15 19.72 -4.75
N ALA A 135 -2.33 19.56 -3.71
CA ALA A 135 -1.33 18.49 -3.64
C ALA A 135 -1.99 17.09 -3.65
N ILE A 136 -3.01 16.90 -2.81
CA ILE A 136 -3.77 15.65 -2.76
C ILE A 136 -4.57 15.43 -4.04
N GLY A 137 -5.11 16.49 -4.65
CA GLY A 137 -5.79 16.42 -5.93
C GLY A 137 -4.87 15.99 -7.08
N GLN A 138 -3.64 16.51 -7.13
CA GLN A 138 -2.62 16.09 -8.10
C GLN A 138 -2.30 14.60 -7.94
N TYR A 139 -2.09 14.13 -6.70
CA TYR A 139 -1.89 12.71 -6.45
C TYR A 139 -3.09 11.87 -6.91
N ALA A 140 -4.31 12.27 -6.53
CA ALA A 140 -5.52 11.52 -6.86
C ALA A 140 -5.76 11.40 -8.36
N ASN A 141 -5.39 12.42 -9.13
CA ASN A 141 -5.48 12.41 -10.60
C ASN A 141 -4.44 11.50 -11.25
N LEU A 142 -3.28 11.29 -10.62
CA LEU A 142 -2.20 10.47 -11.15
C LEU A 142 -2.30 9.00 -10.72
N VAL A 143 -2.85 8.74 -9.54
CA VAL A 143 -2.83 7.42 -8.88
C VAL A 143 -4.25 6.95 -8.55
N ARG A 144 -4.78 7.40 -7.42
CA ARG A 144 -6.15 7.17 -6.93
C ARG A 144 -6.41 8.09 -5.75
N THR A 145 -7.68 8.27 -5.37
CA THR A 145 -8.02 8.95 -4.11
C THR A 145 -7.27 8.31 -2.93
N PRO A 146 -6.53 9.09 -2.12
CA PRO A 146 -5.82 8.53 -0.97
C PRO A 146 -6.77 7.93 0.06
N THR A 147 -6.45 6.72 0.51
CA THR A 147 -7.21 6.00 1.54
C THR A 147 -6.33 5.55 2.71
N GLY A 148 -5.13 6.11 2.83
CA GLY A 148 -4.07 5.70 3.76
C GLY A 148 -2.72 6.30 3.36
N THR A 149 -1.65 5.66 3.83
CA THR A 149 -0.28 6.00 3.41
C THR A 149 -0.07 5.77 1.90
N PRO A 150 0.99 6.32 1.28
CA PRO A 150 1.30 6.03 -0.12
C PRO A 150 1.43 4.53 -0.41
N GLY A 151 1.93 3.73 0.55
CA GLY A 151 2.00 2.27 0.45
C GLY A 151 0.61 1.65 0.31
N THR A 152 -0.30 1.96 1.23
CA THR A 152 -1.70 1.50 1.18
C THR A 152 -2.39 1.91 -0.13
N CYS A 153 -2.11 3.13 -0.61
CA CYS A 153 -2.65 3.61 -1.88
C CYS A 153 -2.10 2.82 -3.07
N GLY A 154 -0.80 2.50 -3.07
CA GLY A 154 -0.19 1.64 -4.07
C GLY A 154 -0.80 0.24 -4.10
N HIS A 155 -0.94 -0.40 -2.94
CA HIS A 155 -1.57 -1.71 -2.82
C HIS A 155 -3.02 -1.71 -3.36
N ARG A 156 -3.79 -0.67 -3.01
CA ARG A 156 -5.16 -0.52 -3.52
C ARG A 156 -5.20 -0.27 -5.02
N LEU A 157 -4.29 0.52 -5.57
CA LEU A 157 -4.18 0.70 -7.02
C LEU A 157 -3.97 -0.65 -7.72
N MET A 158 -3.12 -1.52 -7.19
CA MET A 158 -2.90 -2.85 -7.77
C MET A 158 -4.19 -3.70 -7.78
N SER A 159 -5.01 -3.58 -6.74
CA SER A 159 -6.35 -4.21 -6.69
C SER A 159 -7.31 -3.58 -7.70
N ASP A 160 -7.30 -2.25 -7.85
CA ASP A 160 -8.19 -1.51 -8.75
C ASP A 160 -7.85 -1.75 -10.24
N LEU A 161 -6.61 -2.14 -10.57
CA LEU A 161 -6.19 -2.55 -11.92
C LEU A 161 -6.71 -3.94 -12.34
N ARG A 162 -7.00 -4.80 -11.35
CA ARG A 162 -7.56 -6.15 -11.54
C ARG A 162 -8.65 -6.41 -10.49
N PRO A 163 -9.75 -5.64 -10.57
CA PRO A 163 -10.78 -5.70 -9.54
C PRO A 163 -11.37 -7.10 -9.47
N PRO A 164 -11.57 -7.66 -8.27
CA PRO A 164 -12.28 -8.91 -8.07
C PRO A 164 -13.78 -8.74 -8.34
N GLU A 165 -14.50 -9.85 -8.51
CA GLU A 165 -15.97 -9.82 -8.40
C GLU A 165 -16.35 -9.27 -7.03
N HIS A 166 -17.21 -8.24 -7.00
CA HIS A 166 -17.74 -7.68 -5.76
C HIS A 166 -19.24 -7.90 -5.65
N ARG A 167 -19.64 -8.51 -4.54
CA ARG A 167 -21.05 -8.64 -4.15
C ARG A 167 -21.29 -7.80 -2.92
N HIS A 168 -22.40 -7.08 -2.93
CA HIS A 168 -22.82 -6.24 -1.84
C HIS A 168 -22.86 -7.04 -0.53
N THR A 169 -22.22 -6.52 0.51
CA THR A 169 -22.00 -7.23 1.78
C THR A 169 -23.32 -7.67 2.43
N VAL A 170 -24.31 -6.77 2.49
CA VAL A 170 -25.66 -7.04 3.04
C VAL A 170 -26.58 -7.75 2.04
N THR A 171 -26.87 -7.14 0.89
CA THR A 171 -27.88 -7.65 -0.06
C THR A 171 -27.41 -8.83 -0.91
N ARG A 172 -26.11 -9.12 -0.94
CA ARG A 172 -25.45 -10.13 -1.80
C ARG A 172 -25.64 -9.92 -3.30
N ALA A 173 -26.22 -8.79 -3.70
CA ALA A 173 -26.37 -8.40 -5.09
C ALA A 173 -24.98 -8.21 -5.73
N LEU A 174 -24.86 -8.61 -6.99
CA LEU A 174 -23.63 -8.39 -7.75
C LEU A 174 -23.50 -6.89 -8.06
N VAL A 175 -22.47 -6.24 -7.51
CA VAL A 175 -22.22 -4.80 -7.71
C VAL A 175 -21.21 -4.60 -8.82
N ALA A 176 -20.14 -5.40 -8.82
CA ALA A 176 -19.11 -5.37 -9.84
C ALA A 176 -18.78 -6.79 -10.27
N ARG A 177 -18.68 -7.02 -11.58
CA ARG A 177 -18.29 -8.32 -12.13
C ARG A 177 -16.80 -8.63 -11.93
N GLY A 178 -15.98 -7.61 -11.74
CA GLY A 178 -14.53 -7.75 -11.72
C GLY A 178 -13.96 -8.18 -13.07
N VAL A 179 -12.66 -8.41 -13.10
CA VAL A 179 -11.94 -8.92 -14.27
C VAL A 179 -11.85 -10.45 -14.17
N PRO A 180 -12.15 -11.23 -15.23
CA PRO A 180 -12.14 -12.70 -15.18
C PRO A 180 -10.82 -13.33 -14.73
N SER A 181 -9.68 -12.64 -14.94
CA SER A 181 -8.34 -13.09 -14.54
C SER A 181 -7.86 -12.50 -13.22
N ALA A 182 -8.75 -11.94 -12.39
CA ALA A 182 -8.40 -11.49 -11.06
C ALA A 182 -8.20 -12.71 -10.15
N LEU A 183 -7.10 -12.74 -9.39
CA LEU A 183 -6.89 -13.75 -8.38
C LEU A 183 -7.74 -13.38 -7.17
N THR A 184 -8.78 -14.17 -6.90
CA THR A 184 -9.75 -13.92 -5.82
C THR A 184 -9.74 -15.00 -4.75
N THR A 185 -9.15 -16.16 -5.06
CA THR A 185 -9.03 -17.28 -4.14
C THR A 185 -7.94 -16.99 -3.12
N ARG A 186 -8.33 -16.97 -1.84
CA ARG A 186 -7.37 -16.87 -0.75
C ARG A 186 -6.57 -18.16 -0.65
N ALA A 187 -5.25 -18.05 -0.52
CA ALA A 187 -4.36 -19.16 -0.25
C ALA A 187 -3.83 -19.07 1.18
N ASP A 188 -3.60 -20.23 1.80
CA ASP A 188 -2.94 -20.29 3.10
C ASP A 188 -1.47 -19.87 2.96
N PRO A 189 -0.95 -19.05 3.88
CA PRO A 189 0.45 -18.62 3.85
C PRO A 189 1.39 -19.81 4.12
N ALA A 190 2.61 -19.75 3.60
CA ALA A 190 3.66 -20.64 4.05
C ALA A 190 3.98 -20.37 5.54
N PRO A 191 4.42 -21.38 6.32
CA PRO A 191 4.64 -21.21 7.75
C PRO A 191 5.59 -20.06 8.15
N CYS A 192 6.61 -19.79 7.32
CA CYS A 192 7.55 -18.68 7.54
C CYS A 192 6.99 -17.30 7.17
N GLU A 193 5.96 -17.25 6.33
CA GLU A 193 5.28 -16.00 5.90
C GLU A 193 4.08 -15.66 6.79
N ALA A 194 3.60 -16.62 7.58
CA ALA A 194 2.44 -16.45 8.42
C ALA A 194 2.75 -15.46 9.57
N PRO A 195 1.87 -14.46 9.82
CA PRO A 195 2.12 -13.46 10.85
C PRO A 195 2.08 -14.07 12.26
N PRO A 196 2.74 -13.44 13.25
CA PRO A 196 2.74 -13.91 14.63
C PRO A 196 1.32 -14.13 15.16
N GLY A 197 1.07 -15.31 15.75
CA GLY A 197 -0.25 -15.71 16.27
C GLY A 197 -1.19 -16.36 15.24
N HIS A 198 -0.78 -16.46 13.97
CA HIS A 198 -1.50 -17.26 12.97
C HIS A 198 -1.35 -18.77 13.25
N GLN A 199 -2.39 -19.57 13.00
CA GLN A 199 -2.38 -21.02 13.28
C GLN A 199 -1.28 -21.79 12.53
N LEU A 200 -0.87 -21.26 11.38
CA LEU A 200 0.18 -21.85 10.54
C LEU A 200 1.57 -21.26 10.80
N ALA A 201 1.72 -20.32 11.74
CA ALA A 201 3.01 -19.70 12.03
C ALA A 201 4.01 -20.75 12.55
N GLY A 202 5.15 -20.84 11.87
CA GLY A 202 6.29 -21.65 12.31
C GLY A 202 7.14 -20.91 13.35
N GLU A 203 8.18 -21.60 13.85
CA GLU A 203 9.20 -20.97 14.72
C GLU A 203 10.09 -20.00 13.94
N ASP A 204 10.32 -20.27 12.66
CA ASP A 204 11.12 -19.42 11.77
C ASP A 204 10.22 -18.39 11.06
N THR A 205 10.65 -17.13 11.01
CA THR A 205 9.98 -16.05 10.27
C THR A 205 10.79 -15.60 9.07
N LEU A 206 10.14 -14.97 8.09
CA LEU A 206 10.85 -14.21 7.04
C LEU A 206 11.79 -13.18 7.67
N ALA A 207 12.99 -13.08 7.12
CA ALA A 207 13.96 -12.04 7.45
C ALA A 207 13.91 -10.86 6.47
N ASP A 208 12.82 -10.76 5.70
CA ASP A 208 12.59 -9.65 4.78
C ASP A 208 12.12 -8.42 5.58
N SER A 209 12.89 -7.34 5.50
CA SER A 209 12.53 -6.04 6.05
C SER A 209 12.89 -4.93 5.06
N ASP A 210 12.35 -3.73 5.30
CA ASP A 210 12.66 -2.56 4.49
C ASP A 210 14.17 -2.24 4.55
N ILE A 211 14.80 -2.17 3.38
CA ILE A 211 16.21 -1.80 3.25
C ILE A 211 16.28 -0.28 3.10
N ASP A 212 16.36 0.42 4.23
CA ASP A 212 16.61 1.85 4.28
C ASP A 212 18.09 2.13 4.01
N TRP A 213 18.46 2.24 2.74
CA TRP A 213 19.83 2.53 2.33
C TRP A 213 19.97 3.93 1.75
N TRP A 214 20.83 4.71 2.37
CA TRP A 214 21.35 5.95 1.82
C TRP A 214 22.83 6.09 2.20
N ARG A 215 23.58 6.85 1.41
CA ARG A 215 24.96 7.21 1.73
C ARG A 215 25.25 8.66 1.37
N PRO A 216 26.19 9.32 2.08
CA PRO A 216 26.70 10.59 1.63
C PRO A 216 27.42 10.44 0.26
N PRO A 217 27.35 11.45 -0.62
CA PRO A 217 28.10 11.45 -1.86
C PRO A 217 29.60 11.55 -1.58
N THR A 218 30.41 10.90 -2.41
CA THR A 218 31.87 11.08 -2.40
C THR A 218 32.23 12.48 -2.91
N PRO A 219 33.44 12.99 -2.60
CA PRO A 219 33.86 14.32 -3.08
C PRO A 219 33.81 14.48 -4.61
N GLU A 220 34.08 13.41 -5.36
CA GLU A 220 33.97 13.42 -6.82
C GLU A 220 32.52 13.52 -7.28
N GLU A 221 31.60 12.77 -6.66
CA GLU A 221 30.16 12.81 -6.96
C GLU A 221 29.55 14.17 -6.62
N ALA A 222 29.96 14.79 -5.51
CA ALA A 222 29.53 16.11 -5.10
C ALA A 222 29.96 17.23 -6.07
N SER A 223 30.99 16.98 -6.89
CA SER A 223 31.47 17.93 -7.92
C SER A 223 30.70 17.86 -9.23
N ARG A 224 29.80 16.87 -9.39
CA ARG A 224 29.02 16.69 -10.62
C ARG A 224 27.92 17.76 -10.72
N PRO A 225 27.67 18.34 -11.91
CA PRO A 225 26.66 19.39 -12.09
C PRO A 225 25.22 18.88 -11.98
N HIS A 226 25.01 17.58 -12.05
CA HIS A 226 23.69 16.93 -12.00
C HIS A 226 23.75 15.67 -11.15
N VAL A 227 22.65 15.40 -10.45
CA VAL A 227 22.45 14.18 -9.66
C VAL A 227 21.18 13.49 -10.17
N VAL A 228 21.27 12.18 -10.42
CA VAL A 228 20.09 11.34 -10.68
C VAL A 228 19.79 10.59 -9.38
N CYS A 229 18.66 10.93 -8.75
CA CYS A 229 18.17 10.16 -7.61
C CYS A 229 17.49 8.88 -8.13
N LEU A 230 18.08 7.73 -7.82
CA LEU A 230 17.45 6.43 -8.01
C LEU A 230 16.67 6.07 -6.75
N ALA A 231 15.46 6.62 -6.63
CA ALA A 231 14.52 6.21 -5.58
C ALA A 231 13.82 4.92 -6.01
N VAL A 232 14.39 3.77 -5.63
CA VAL A 232 13.71 2.48 -5.77
C VAL A 232 12.84 2.29 -4.53
N ASN A 233 11.69 2.97 -4.48
CA ASN A 233 10.74 2.78 -3.39
C ASN A 233 10.12 1.38 -3.48
N LEU A 234 10.74 0.42 -2.80
CA LEU A 234 10.26 -0.95 -2.66
C LEU A 234 9.24 -1.11 -1.53
N HIS A 235 8.77 -0.05 -0.87
CA HIS A 235 7.66 -0.14 0.10
C HIS A 235 6.43 -0.90 -0.45
N HIS A 236 6.28 -0.97 -1.77
CA HIS A 236 5.26 -1.78 -2.45
C HIS A 236 5.39 -3.30 -2.17
N PHE A 237 6.58 -3.79 -1.84
CA PHE A 237 6.82 -5.18 -1.47
C PHE A 237 6.45 -5.47 -0.01
N ALA A 238 6.62 -4.54 0.93
CA ALA A 238 6.16 -4.73 2.30
C ALA A 238 4.63 -4.94 2.35
N ASP A 239 3.87 -4.17 1.55
CA ASP A 239 2.42 -4.35 1.40
C ASP A 239 2.06 -5.56 0.50
N SER A 240 3.04 -6.19 -0.16
CA SER A 240 2.84 -7.48 -0.83
C SER A 240 2.64 -8.62 0.17
N ASN A 241 3.10 -8.47 1.42
CA ASN A 241 2.78 -9.40 2.51
C ASN A 241 1.27 -9.44 2.82
N ASN A 242 0.53 -8.41 2.43
CA ASN A 242 -0.93 -8.37 2.55
C ASN A 242 -1.65 -9.04 1.36
N ILE A 243 -0.92 -9.50 0.34
CA ILE A 243 -1.49 -10.26 -0.79
C ILE A 243 -1.79 -11.68 -0.31
N ARG A 244 -3.08 -11.98 -0.15
CA ARG A 244 -3.56 -13.29 0.32
C ARG A 244 -3.92 -14.25 -0.81
N VAL A 245 -3.56 -13.94 -2.05
CA VAL A 245 -4.02 -14.66 -3.24
C VAL A 245 -2.84 -15.31 -3.95
N SER A 246 -3.04 -16.54 -4.41
CA SER A 246 -2.05 -17.35 -5.14
C SER A 246 -2.76 -18.20 -6.18
N ASP A 247 -2.03 -18.71 -7.17
CA ASP A 247 -2.57 -19.70 -8.11
C ASP A 247 -2.58 -21.12 -7.51
N ALA A 248 -1.84 -21.34 -6.41
CA ALA A 248 -1.75 -22.65 -5.75
C ALA A 248 -1.39 -22.52 -4.26
N PRO A 249 -1.76 -23.48 -3.40
CA PRO A 249 -1.29 -23.54 -2.01
C PRO A 249 0.23 -23.63 -1.92
N ALA A 250 0.80 -23.12 -0.82
CA ALA A 250 2.23 -23.27 -0.53
C ALA A 250 2.61 -24.76 -0.41
N GLN A 251 3.69 -25.15 -1.11
CA GLN A 251 4.22 -26.51 -1.06
C GLN A 251 5.60 -26.51 -0.41
N HIS A 252 5.77 -27.31 0.64
CA HIS A 252 7.07 -27.54 1.26
C HIS A 252 7.90 -28.47 0.38
N VAL A 253 9.09 -28.00 -0.01
CA VAL A 253 10.03 -28.72 -0.87
C VAL A 253 11.39 -28.82 -0.20
N PHE A 254 11.98 -30.02 -0.25
CA PHE A 254 13.32 -30.29 0.25
C PHE A 254 14.33 -30.18 -0.88
N HIS A 255 15.41 -29.43 -0.66
CA HIS A 255 16.48 -29.19 -1.64
C HIS A 255 15.98 -28.84 -3.07
N PRO A 256 15.06 -27.87 -3.22
CA PRO A 256 14.61 -27.46 -4.55
C PRO A 256 15.76 -26.84 -5.35
N ALA A 257 15.80 -27.10 -6.66
CA ALA A 257 16.63 -26.31 -7.55
C ALA A 257 16.07 -24.88 -7.60
N PHE A 258 16.94 -23.88 -7.41
CA PHE A 258 16.53 -22.48 -7.48
C PHE A 258 16.06 -22.12 -8.88
N ASP A 259 14.86 -21.57 -9.00
CA ASP A 259 14.33 -21.00 -10.24
C ASP A 259 13.91 -19.54 -9.99
N PRO A 260 14.60 -18.55 -10.60
CA PRO A 260 14.26 -17.14 -10.42
C PRO A 260 12.88 -16.76 -10.97
N LYS A 261 12.23 -17.65 -11.75
CA LYS A 261 10.87 -17.45 -12.25
C LYS A 261 9.80 -18.02 -11.33
N THR A 262 10.20 -18.83 -10.35
CA THR A 262 9.29 -19.42 -9.37
C THR A 262 9.31 -18.57 -8.12
N PRO A 263 8.23 -17.82 -7.83
CA PRO A 263 8.15 -17.11 -6.56
C PRO A 263 8.01 -18.12 -5.40
N GLY A 264 8.45 -17.70 -4.22
CA GLY A 264 8.44 -18.55 -3.04
C GLY A 264 9.27 -17.96 -1.91
N SER A 265 9.26 -18.65 -0.78
CA SER A 265 10.09 -18.35 0.37
C SER A 265 11.17 -19.43 0.50
N TRP A 266 12.42 -19.01 0.59
CA TRP A 266 13.58 -19.88 0.51
C TRP A 266 14.44 -19.71 1.74
N LEU A 267 14.90 -20.82 2.32
CA LEU A 267 15.92 -20.77 3.35
C LEU A 267 17.27 -20.65 2.64
N VAL A 268 17.93 -19.50 2.81
CA VAL A 268 19.19 -19.17 2.13
C VAL A 268 20.25 -18.86 3.18
N ASP A 269 21.46 -19.37 2.97
CA ASP A 269 22.63 -19.00 3.78
C ASP A 269 23.39 -17.87 3.09
N LEU A 270 23.34 -16.68 3.68
CA LEU A 270 24.00 -15.46 3.21
C LEU A 270 25.28 -15.14 3.99
N SER A 271 25.83 -16.10 4.75
CA SER A 271 27.05 -15.88 5.55
C SER A 271 28.25 -15.41 4.71
N GLU A 272 28.32 -15.83 3.45
CA GLU A 272 29.41 -15.49 2.50
C GLU A 272 29.07 -14.30 1.58
N ASN A 273 27.93 -13.65 1.79
CA ASN A 273 27.54 -12.50 0.97
C ASN A 273 28.29 -11.23 1.43
N HIS A 274 29.01 -10.60 0.50
CA HIS A 274 29.76 -9.37 0.75
C HIS A 274 29.11 -8.19 0.00
N PRO A 275 28.33 -7.33 0.70
CA PRO A 275 27.66 -6.21 0.04
C PRO A 275 28.66 -5.18 -0.48
N HIS A 276 28.39 -4.61 -1.64
CA HIS A 276 29.22 -3.57 -2.23
C HIS A 276 29.02 -2.24 -1.47
N PRO A 277 30.08 -1.50 -1.09
CA PRO A 277 29.97 -0.33 -0.22
C PRO A 277 29.18 0.85 -0.83
N LEU A 278 29.07 0.90 -2.16
CA LEU A 278 28.32 1.94 -2.88
C LEU A 278 26.90 1.53 -3.30
N LEU A 279 26.47 0.30 -3.00
CA LEU A 279 25.15 -0.20 -3.38
C LEU A 279 24.36 -0.60 -2.12
N PRO A 280 23.02 -0.55 -2.18
CA PRO A 280 22.21 -1.15 -1.12
C PRO A 280 22.54 -2.65 -1.00
N PRO A 281 22.50 -3.21 0.22
CA PRO A 281 22.58 -4.65 0.38
C PRO A 281 21.42 -5.32 -0.36
N ALA A 282 21.65 -6.48 -0.94
CA ALA A 282 20.62 -7.21 -1.68
C ALA A 282 19.58 -7.87 -0.76
N PHE A 283 19.95 -8.10 0.52
CA PHE A 283 19.13 -8.74 1.54
C PHE A 283 19.26 -7.96 2.85
N ALA A 284 18.22 -8.01 3.68
CA ALA A 284 18.18 -7.28 4.95
C ALA A 284 18.96 -7.98 6.09
N SER A 285 19.22 -9.28 5.96
CA SER A 285 19.95 -10.08 6.95
C SER A 285 21.14 -10.80 6.34
N ASN A 286 22.11 -11.15 7.20
CA ASN A 286 23.23 -12.03 6.89
C ASN A 286 23.02 -13.39 7.56
N GLY A 287 23.65 -14.44 7.03
CA GLY A 287 23.57 -15.79 7.57
C GLY A 287 22.36 -16.58 7.06
N LEU A 288 22.03 -17.67 7.75
CA LEU A 288 20.92 -18.55 7.40
C LEU A 288 19.58 -17.91 7.77
N ALA A 289 18.78 -17.56 6.76
CA ALA A 289 17.50 -16.90 6.96
C ALA A 289 16.49 -17.19 5.85
N TRP A 290 15.20 -17.01 6.15
CA TRP A 290 14.13 -17.15 5.16
C TRP A 290 13.94 -15.85 4.37
N HIS A 291 13.98 -15.94 3.05
CA HIS A 291 13.82 -14.81 2.13
C HIS A 291 12.79 -15.11 1.05
N THR A 292 11.99 -14.11 0.68
CA THR A 292 11.07 -14.21 -0.45
C THR A 292 11.76 -13.86 -1.77
N THR A 293 11.42 -14.58 -2.83
CA THR A 293 11.71 -14.12 -4.19
C THR A 293 10.41 -13.65 -4.85
N PRO A 294 10.24 -12.34 -5.09
CA PRO A 294 9.12 -11.86 -5.89
C PRO A 294 9.29 -12.27 -7.35
N ARG A 295 8.18 -12.51 -8.05
CA ARG A 295 8.18 -12.71 -9.50
C ARG A 295 8.45 -11.36 -10.19
N SER A 296 9.71 -11.06 -10.49
CA SER A 296 10.06 -9.89 -11.31
C SER A 296 9.79 -10.17 -12.81
N PRO A 297 9.15 -9.25 -13.57
CA PRO A 297 9.02 -9.37 -15.02
C PRO A 297 10.33 -9.13 -15.76
N THR A 298 11.34 -8.53 -15.11
CA THR A 298 12.71 -8.45 -15.59
C THR A 298 13.52 -9.60 -15.01
N PRO A 299 14.32 -10.31 -15.83
CA PRO A 299 15.27 -11.26 -15.28
C PRO A 299 16.16 -10.50 -14.29
N PRO A 300 16.37 -11.00 -13.06
CA PRO A 300 17.44 -10.45 -12.23
C PRO A 300 18.70 -10.49 -13.10
N CYS A 301 19.40 -9.35 -13.22
CA CYS A 301 20.76 -9.33 -13.77
C CYS A 301 21.48 -10.53 -13.19
N ALA A 302 21.91 -11.47 -14.04
CA ALA A 302 22.38 -12.80 -13.67
C ALA A 302 23.14 -12.74 -12.34
N ALA A 303 22.41 -12.95 -11.24
CA ALA A 303 22.99 -12.93 -9.93
C ALA A 303 23.56 -14.34 -9.83
N SER A 304 24.85 -14.45 -10.11
CA SER A 304 25.68 -15.50 -9.55
C SER A 304 25.76 -15.29 -8.02
N GLY A 305 24.59 -15.31 -7.37
CA GLY A 305 24.41 -15.22 -5.94
C GLY A 305 24.40 -16.62 -5.32
N PRO A 306 24.52 -16.71 -3.99
CA PRO A 306 24.55 -17.98 -3.27
C PRO A 306 23.28 -18.80 -3.58
N SER A 307 23.47 -20.08 -3.86
CA SER A 307 22.35 -21.00 -4.10
C SER A 307 21.66 -21.34 -2.77
N PRO A 308 20.32 -21.48 -2.74
CA PRO A 308 19.61 -21.94 -1.54
C PRO A 308 20.15 -23.29 -1.09
N SER A 309 20.32 -23.48 0.22
CA SER A 309 20.75 -24.74 0.80
C SER A 309 19.65 -25.27 1.75
N GLY A 310 19.29 -26.56 1.62
CA GLY A 310 18.43 -27.24 2.60
C GLY A 310 16.93 -27.30 2.25
N ARG A 311 16.17 -26.20 2.42
CA ARG A 311 14.69 -26.22 2.45
C ARG A 311 14.07 -25.01 1.75
N GLY A 312 12.87 -25.15 1.20
CA GLY A 312 12.11 -24.06 0.60
C GLY A 312 10.60 -24.30 0.63
N TYR A 313 9.82 -23.23 0.54
CA TYR A 313 8.41 -23.26 0.23
C TYR A 313 8.21 -22.63 -1.15
N ALA A 314 7.68 -23.40 -2.09
CA ALA A 314 7.34 -22.91 -3.42
C ALA A 314 5.84 -22.67 -3.52
N ALA A 315 5.45 -21.51 -4.04
CA ALA A 315 4.07 -21.19 -4.36
C ALA A 315 4.02 -20.55 -5.74
N ARG A 316 3.11 -20.98 -6.62
CA ARG A 316 2.99 -20.39 -7.95
C ARG A 316 2.17 -19.10 -7.85
N ASN A 317 2.82 -17.97 -7.66
CA ASN A 317 2.16 -16.66 -7.75
C ASN A 317 2.34 -16.09 -9.17
N GLN A 318 1.33 -16.22 -10.04
CA GLN A 318 1.31 -15.41 -11.25
C GLN A 318 0.92 -13.97 -10.91
N ILE A 319 1.94 -13.13 -10.70
CA ILE A 319 1.78 -11.73 -11.10
C ILE A 319 1.70 -11.73 -12.64
N PRO A 320 0.65 -11.16 -13.24
CA PRO A 320 0.39 -11.25 -14.67
C PRO A 320 1.49 -10.57 -15.52
N THR A 321 2.06 -11.34 -16.43
CA THR A 321 3.23 -11.03 -17.27
C THR A 321 2.95 -10.20 -18.51
N SER A 322 1.98 -9.27 -18.51
CA SER A 322 1.79 -8.41 -19.68
C SER A 322 1.16 -7.06 -19.35
N ILE A 323 1.99 -6.04 -19.25
CA ILE A 323 1.62 -4.68 -19.66
C ILE A 323 2.17 -4.55 -21.08
N PRO A 324 1.33 -4.48 -22.12
CA PRO A 324 1.80 -4.18 -23.46
C PRO A 324 2.30 -2.73 -23.45
N GLY A 325 3.61 -2.51 -23.62
CA GLY A 325 4.17 -1.18 -23.83
C GLY A 325 5.52 -0.86 -23.18
N THR A 326 6.04 -1.68 -22.27
CA THR A 326 7.30 -1.35 -21.57
C THR A 326 8.48 -2.09 -22.18
N ASN A 327 8.95 -1.64 -23.34
CA ASN A 327 10.28 -2.00 -23.83
C ASN A 327 11.31 -1.07 -23.17
N VAL A 328 12.00 -1.55 -22.14
CA VAL A 328 13.29 -0.95 -21.73
C VAL A 328 14.28 -2.09 -21.43
N CYS A 329 15.02 -2.49 -22.46
CA CYS A 329 16.30 -3.16 -22.30
C CYS A 329 17.37 -2.28 -22.96
N ALA A 330 18.34 -1.81 -22.17
CA ALA A 330 19.72 -1.60 -22.60
C ALA A 330 20.61 -1.23 -21.39
N TRP A 331 21.62 -2.04 -21.12
CA TRP A 331 22.93 -1.54 -20.69
C TRP A 331 23.96 -2.22 -21.59
N PRO A 332 24.67 -1.49 -22.47
CA PRO A 332 25.81 -2.04 -23.17
C PRO A 332 27.11 -1.61 -22.48
N GLY A 333 28.02 -2.56 -22.30
CA GLY A 333 29.43 -2.25 -22.18
C GLY A 333 29.99 -1.77 -23.52
N SER A 334 30.93 -0.81 -23.42
CA SER A 334 31.92 -0.39 -24.43
C SER A 334 31.49 0.54 -25.58
N LEU A 335 32.06 1.77 -25.52
CA LEU A 335 32.44 2.71 -26.60
C LEU A 335 31.39 3.59 -27.32
N SER A 336 31.64 4.91 -27.20
CA SER A 336 31.66 5.99 -28.23
C SER A 336 30.38 6.55 -28.89
N PHE A 337 30.17 7.86 -28.62
CA PHE A 337 29.51 8.94 -29.41
C PHE A 337 28.01 8.72 -29.79
N LYS A 338 27.13 9.71 -29.92
CA LYS A 338 27.23 11.12 -30.32
C LYS A 338 25.91 11.82 -29.91
N ALA A 339 25.98 13.13 -29.63
CA ALA A 339 24.85 14.00 -29.30
C ALA A 339 23.78 14.10 -30.42
N TRP A 340 22.57 14.57 -30.09
CA TRP A 340 22.04 15.89 -30.49
C TRP A 340 20.63 16.15 -29.90
N ALA A 341 20.36 17.44 -29.65
CA ALA A 341 19.10 18.17 -29.40
C ALA A 341 17.91 17.46 -28.73
#